data_AF-A0A4U6CPY9-F1
#
_entry.id   AF-A0A4U6CPY9-F1
#
_cell.length_a   1.000
_cell.length_b   1.000
_cell.length_c   1.000
_cell.angle_alpha   90.00
_cell.angle_beta   90.00
_cell.angle_gamma   90.00
#
_symmetry.space_group_name_H-M   'P 1'
#
loop_
_entity.id
_entity.type
_entity.pdbx_description
1 polymer ?
#
loop_
_entity_poly.entity_id
_entity_poly.type
_entity_poly.pdbx_seq_one_letter_code
_entity_poly.pdbx_strand_id
1 'polypeptide(L)'
;MPTIITNLILIITFVIKILNPNSLELASNRLRELTSKNESDKKGSLEDFLKNYNQIEYILEKYGTAFSNNDLQDYDTFRRRIAKSKLVNILFKEEKIDYNLRNNLIKLISFRNSIIHGSELFVSKDDVELSESILNQLKSILQIM
;
A
#
# COMPACT_ATOMS: atom_id res chain seq x y z
N MET A 1 -1.68 -26.71 24.74
CA MET A 1 -1.21 -25.34 25.02
C MET A 1 -0.04 -25.05 24.10
N PRO A 2 -0.17 -24.18 23.08
CA PRO A 2 0.98 -23.79 22.28
C PRO A 2 1.98 -23.06 23.19
N THR A 3 3.24 -23.48 23.16
CA THR A 3 4.34 -22.88 23.92
C THR A 3 4.72 -21.53 23.30
N ILE A 4 5.37 -20.66 24.08
CA ILE A 4 5.86 -19.34 23.61
C ILE A 4 6.68 -19.46 22.32
N ILE A 5 7.42 -20.57 22.17
CA ILE A 5 8.21 -20.91 20.98
C ILE A 5 7.30 -21.13 19.76
N THR A 6 6.15 -21.79 19.92
CA THR A 6 5.21 -22.03 18.80
C THR A 6 4.59 -20.72 18.31
N ASN A 7 4.23 -19.81 19.24
CA ASN A 7 3.72 -18.49 18.89
C ASN A 7 4.79 -17.62 18.21
N LEU A 8 6.03 -17.67 18.68
CA LEU A 8 7.14 -16.93 18.08
C LEU A 8 7.42 -17.40 16.65
N ILE A 9 7.45 -18.72 16.43
CA ILE A 9 7.62 -19.31 15.09
C ILE A 9 6.47 -18.88 14.17
N LEU A 10 5.24 -18.86 14.67
CA LEU A 10 4.05 -18.43 13.91
C LEU A 10 4.16 -16.96 13.48
N ILE A 11 4.58 -16.08 14.38
CA ILE A 11 4.74 -14.65 14.10
C ILE A 11 5.87 -14.43 13.09
N ILE A 12 7.02 -15.09 13.29
CA ILE A 12 8.17 -14.99 12.38
C ILE A 12 7.79 -15.49 10.99
N THR A 13 7.11 -16.64 10.89
CA THR A 13 6.65 -17.15 9.60
C THR A 13 5.65 -16.21 8.96
N PHE A 14 4.74 -15.60 9.71
CA PHE A 14 3.78 -14.62 9.19
C PHE A 14 4.46 -13.34 8.68
N VAL A 15 5.47 -12.83 9.39
CA VAL A 15 6.26 -11.66 8.97
C VAL A 15 7.09 -11.96 7.73
N ILE A 16 7.74 -13.12 7.67
CA ILE A 16 8.44 -13.59 6.45
C ILE A 16 7.43 -13.77 5.31
N LYS A 17 6.21 -14.22 5.62
CA LYS A 17 5.12 -14.41 4.64
C LYS A 17 4.66 -13.09 4.00
N ILE A 18 4.79 -12.00 4.74
CA ILE A 18 4.43 -10.65 4.30
C ILE A 18 5.58 -10.02 3.50
N LEU A 19 6.83 -10.35 3.85
CA LEU A 19 8.02 -9.78 3.20
C LEU A 19 8.42 -10.48 1.90
N ASN A 20 7.93 -11.70 1.64
CA ASN A 20 8.36 -12.51 0.50
C ASN A 20 7.22 -12.68 -0.53
N PRO A 21 7.36 -12.19 -1.78
CA PRO A 21 6.27 -12.15 -2.77
C PRO A 21 5.62 -13.53 -3.01
N ASN A 22 6.41 -14.59 -3.13
CA ASN A 22 5.94 -15.96 -3.37
C ASN A 22 5.06 -16.53 -2.24
N SER A 23 5.15 -15.97 -1.04
CA SER A 23 4.41 -16.44 0.12
C SER A 23 3.07 -15.71 0.31
N LEU A 24 2.96 -14.52 -0.30
CA LEU A 24 1.71 -13.82 -0.51
C LEU A 24 0.86 -14.57 -1.55
N GLU A 25 1.46 -15.09 -2.62
CA GLU A 25 0.82 -15.96 -3.61
C GLU A 25 0.21 -17.20 -2.93
N LEU A 26 0.94 -17.85 -2.04
CA LEU A 26 0.45 -19.02 -1.29
C LEU A 26 -0.68 -18.69 -0.31
N ALA A 27 -0.64 -17.51 0.31
CA ALA A 27 -1.72 -17.03 1.18
C ALA A 27 -2.96 -16.63 0.36
N SER A 28 -2.74 -15.97 -0.77
CA SER A 28 -3.76 -15.58 -1.74
C SER A 28 -4.44 -16.82 -2.30
N ASN A 29 -3.68 -17.83 -2.73
CA ASN A 29 -4.22 -19.09 -3.26
C ASN A 29 -5.02 -19.86 -2.20
N ARG A 30 -4.58 -19.89 -0.95
CA ARG A 30 -5.37 -20.47 0.16
C ARG A 30 -6.65 -19.66 0.44
N LEU A 31 -6.62 -18.34 0.31
CA LEU A 31 -7.82 -17.50 0.41
C LEU A 31 -8.74 -17.66 -0.81
N ARG A 32 -8.18 -17.92 -2.00
CA ARG A 32 -8.92 -18.25 -3.23
C ARG A 32 -9.70 -19.55 -3.06
N GLU A 33 -9.09 -20.61 -2.54
CA GLU A 33 -9.79 -21.89 -2.29
C GLU A 33 -10.99 -21.73 -1.34
N LEU A 34 -10.88 -20.84 -0.34
CA LEU A 34 -11.96 -20.58 0.62
C LEU A 34 -13.10 -19.69 0.07
N THR A 35 -12.87 -18.96 -1.03
CA THR A 35 -13.82 -17.94 -1.56
C THR A 35 -14.29 -18.18 -3.00
N SER A 36 -13.77 -19.19 -3.70
CA SER A 36 -14.01 -19.47 -5.13
C SER A 36 -15.39 -20.02 -5.50
N LYS A 37 -16.41 -19.92 -4.64
CA LYS A 37 -17.70 -20.56 -4.96
C LYS A 37 -18.54 -19.86 -6.03
N ASN A 38 -18.25 -18.63 -6.50
CA ASN A 38 -19.17 -18.00 -7.49
C ASN A 38 -18.70 -16.86 -8.44
N GLU A 39 -17.46 -16.35 -8.45
CA GLU A 39 -17.17 -15.18 -9.31
C GLU A 39 -15.72 -15.16 -9.81
N SER A 40 -15.41 -15.75 -10.97
CA SER A 40 -14.02 -15.86 -11.47
C SER A 40 -13.60 -14.73 -12.43
N ASP A 41 -14.53 -14.02 -13.07
CA ASP A 41 -14.16 -13.19 -14.23
C ASP A 41 -13.89 -11.71 -13.93
N LYS A 42 -14.40 -11.19 -12.81
CA LYS A 42 -14.22 -9.79 -12.37
C LYS A 42 -13.13 -9.59 -11.31
N LYS A 43 -12.46 -10.66 -10.89
CA LYS A 43 -11.51 -10.65 -9.78
C LYS A 43 -10.10 -10.25 -10.24
N GLY A 44 -9.55 -9.22 -9.61
CA GLY A 44 -8.18 -8.77 -9.80
C GLY A 44 -7.21 -9.47 -8.86
N SER A 45 -5.92 -9.32 -9.14
CA SER A 45 -4.83 -9.85 -8.32
C SER A 45 -4.57 -8.92 -7.13
N LEU A 46 -4.88 -9.40 -5.92
CA LEU A 46 -4.56 -8.68 -4.67
C LEU A 46 -3.05 -8.42 -4.54
N GLU A 47 -2.23 -9.33 -5.05
CA GLU A 47 -0.78 -9.17 -5.05
C GLU A 47 -0.34 -7.99 -5.92
N ASP A 48 -0.85 -7.89 -7.15
CA ASP A 48 -0.50 -6.79 -8.05
C ASP A 48 -0.99 -5.45 -7.50
N PHE A 49 -2.20 -5.42 -6.94
CA PHE A 49 -2.70 -4.25 -6.23
C PHE A 49 -1.77 -3.82 -5.08
N LEU A 50 -1.39 -4.75 -4.20
CA LEU A 50 -0.52 -4.45 -3.06
C LEU A 50 0.89 -4.07 -3.49
N LYS A 51 1.42 -4.69 -4.55
CA LYS A 51 2.70 -4.34 -5.16
C LYS A 51 2.68 -2.90 -5.68
N ASN A 52 1.64 -2.53 -6.42
CA ASN A 52 1.47 -1.16 -6.92
C ASN A 52 1.36 -0.16 -5.76
N TYR A 53 0.52 -0.47 -4.77
CA TYR A 53 0.35 0.37 -3.59
C TYR A 53 1.65 0.55 -2.79
N ASN A 54 2.42 -0.51 -2.58
CA ASN A 54 3.67 -0.43 -1.82
C ASN A 54 4.71 0.43 -2.55
N GLN A 55 4.75 0.40 -3.88
CA GLN A 55 5.59 1.33 -4.65
C GLN A 55 5.13 2.78 -4.49
N ILE A 56 3.82 3.04 -4.54
CA ILE A 56 3.26 4.37 -4.26
C ILE A 56 3.66 4.81 -2.84
N GLU A 57 3.52 3.95 -1.84
CA GLU A 57 3.86 4.23 -0.46
C GLU A 57 5.33 4.64 -0.31
N TYR A 58 6.24 3.91 -0.96
CA TYR A 58 7.66 4.22 -1.00
C TYR A 58 7.95 5.59 -1.64
N ILE A 59 7.31 5.89 -2.77
CA ILE A 59 7.46 7.19 -3.45
C ILE A 59 6.96 8.32 -2.55
N LEU A 60 5.78 8.16 -1.93
CA LEU A 60 5.23 9.18 -1.03
C LEU A 60 6.15 9.44 0.17
N GLU A 61 6.76 8.40 0.74
CA GLU A 61 7.75 8.58 1.81
C GLU A 61 8.99 9.29 1.31
N LYS A 62 9.60 8.81 0.23
CA LYS A 62 10.85 9.36 -0.28
C LYS A 62 10.73 10.83 -0.69
N TYR A 63 9.66 11.18 -1.39
CA TYR A 63 9.48 12.54 -1.92
C TYR A 63 8.75 13.43 -0.92
N GLY A 64 7.72 12.95 -0.23
CA GLY A 64 6.97 13.77 0.74
C GLY A 64 7.76 14.13 1.99
N THR A 65 8.71 13.30 2.43
CA THR A 65 9.58 13.64 3.58
C THR A 65 10.65 14.67 3.23
N ALA A 66 11.16 14.66 1.99
CA ALA A 66 12.14 15.64 1.53
C ALA A 66 11.59 17.08 1.63
N PHE A 67 10.31 17.29 1.36
CA PHE A 67 9.65 18.59 1.46
C PHE A 67 9.18 18.94 2.89
N SER A 68 9.07 17.95 3.78
CA SER A 68 8.67 18.19 5.18
C SER A 68 9.80 18.75 6.06
N ASN A 69 11.05 18.68 5.59
CA ASN A 69 12.24 19.05 6.39
C ASN A 69 12.49 20.56 6.49
N ASN A 70 11.77 21.40 5.74
CA ASN A 70 11.94 22.86 5.80
C ASN A 70 11.23 23.52 7.00
N ASP A 71 10.25 22.86 7.63
CA ASP A 71 9.43 23.44 8.71
C ASP A 71 9.76 22.91 10.12
N LEU A 72 10.73 21.99 10.28
CA LEU A 72 11.00 21.33 11.56
C LEU A 72 12.45 21.57 12.01
N GLN A 73 12.67 22.72 12.65
CA GLN A 73 13.89 23.03 13.42
C GLN A 73 14.05 22.20 14.72
N ASP A 74 13.20 21.21 14.99
CA ASP A 74 13.35 20.33 16.16
C ASP A 74 13.88 18.94 15.77
N TYR A 75 15.19 18.80 15.95
CA TYR A 75 16.02 17.63 15.65
C TYR A 75 15.62 16.34 16.41
N ASP A 76 14.62 16.39 17.29
CA ASP A 76 14.17 15.25 18.11
C ASP A 76 12.88 14.57 17.58
N THR A 77 12.23 15.13 16.55
CA THR A 77 10.93 14.61 16.04
C THR A 77 11.06 13.71 14.80
N PHE A 78 12.29 13.49 14.32
CA PHE A 78 12.64 12.78 13.06
C PHE A 78 12.26 11.29 12.98
N ARG A 79 11.45 10.75 13.90
CA ARG A 79 10.94 9.37 13.86
C ARG A 79 9.43 9.22 13.93
N ARG A 80 8.65 10.30 13.96
CA ARG A 80 7.19 10.17 13.90
C ARG A 80 6.78 9.84 12.46
N ARG A 81 6.40 8.58 12.21
CA ARG A 81 5.89 8.10 10.92
C ARG A 81 4.77 9.03 10.44
N ILE A 82 5.04 9.83 9.41
CA ILE A 82 4.06 10.77 8.85
C ILE A 82 2.95 9.96 8.20
N ALA A 83 1.70 10.32 8.48
CA ALA A 83 0.55 9.69 7.85
C ALA A 83 0.62 9.85 6.32
N LYS A 84 0.29 8.81 5.56
CA LYS A 84 0.39 8.82 4.09
C LYS A 84 -0.47 9.90 3.46
N SER A 85 -1.68 10.10 3.98
CA SER A 85 -2.56 11.20 3.56
C SER A 85 -1.92 12.58 3.77
N LYS A 86 -1.11 12.75 4.83
CA LYS A 86 -0.35 13.98 5.07
C LYS A 86 0.78 14.15 4.04
N LEU A 87 1.51 13.09 3.69
CA LEU A 87 2.54 13.14 2.63
C LEU A 87 1.95 13.51 1.26
N VAL A 88 0.77 12.97 0.90
CA VAL A 88 0.05 13.35 -0.32
C VAL A 88 -0.29 14.85 -0.30
N ASN A 89 -0.79 15.36 0.83
CA ASN A 89 -1.12 16.79 0.95
C ASN A 89 0.13 17.68 0.88
N ILE A 90 1.28 17.22 1.39
CA ILE A 90 2.56 17.95 1.24
C ILE A 90 2.91 18.05 -0.24
N LEU A 91 2.93 16.93 -0.98
CA LEU A 91 3.23 16.95 -2.42
C LEU A 91 2.29 17.84 -3.22
N PHE A 92 1.01 17.89 -2.85
CA PHE A 92 0.03 18.78 -3.49
C PHE A 92 0.30 20.25 -3.18
N LYS A 93 0.61 20.60 -1.92
CA LYS A 93 0.94 21.97 -1.51
C LYS A 93 2.19 22.50 -2.19
N GLU A 94 3.17 21.62 -2.41
CA GLU A 94 4.41 21.90 -3.13
C GLU A 94 4.23 21.85 -4.67
N GLU A 95 2.99 21.77 -5.14
CA GLU A 95 2.60 21.74 -6.56
C GLU A 95 3.28 20.60 -7.35
N LYS A 96 3.70 19.53 -6.66
CA LYS A 96 4.34 18.35 -7.28
C LYS A 96 3.34 17.38 -7.87
N ILE A 97 2.08 17.43 -7.44
CA ILE A 97 0.99 16.62 -7.97
C ILE A 97 -0.24 17.50 -8.16
N ASP A 98 -1.08 17.17 -9.12
CA ASP A 98 -2.33 17.88 -9.35
C ASP A 98 -3.45 17.44 -8.39
N TYR A 99 -4.57 18.16 -8.45
CA TYR A 99 -5.74 17.89 -7.62
C TYR A 99 -6.37 16.51 -7.87
N ASN A 100 -6.34 16.03 -9.13
CA ASN A 100 -6.91 14.75 -9.51
C ASN A 100 -6.11 13.60 -8.89
N LEU A 101 -4.79 13.62 -9.08
CA LEU A 101 -3.87 12.63 -8.53
C LEU A 101 -3.89 12.64 -7.00
N ARG A 102 -3.96 13.82 -6.37
CA ARG A 102 -4.18 13.93 -4.92
C ARG A 102 -5.41 13.15 -4.47
N ASN A 103 -6.56 13.39 -5.10
CA ASN A 103 -7.81 12.74 -4.71
C ASN A 103 -7.75 11.23 -4.93
N ASN A 104 -7.16 10.78 -6.03
CA ASN A 104 -6.99 9.36 -6.32
C ASN A 104 -6.08 8.67 -5.30
N LEU A 105 -4.98 9.30 -4.91
CA LEU A 105 -4.09 8.79 -3.87
C LEU A 105 -4.78 8.69 -2.50
N ILE A 106 -5.57 9.69 -2.12
CA ILE A 106 -6.34 9.64 -0.85
C ILE A 106 -7.37 8.52 -0.86
N LYS A 107 -8.11 8.36 -1.97
CA LYS A 107 -9.07 7.25 -2.13
C LYS A 107 -8.37 5.90 -2.07
N LEU A 108 -7.24 5.74 -2.76
CA LEU A 108 -6.46 4.51 -2.79
C LEU A 108 -5.90 4.14 -1.40
N ILE A 109 -5.42 5.12 -0.62
CA ILE A 109 -4.98 4.90 0.77
C ILE A 109 -6.15 4.42 1.64
N SER A 110 -7.32 5.04 1.49
CA SER A 110 -8.53 4.62 2.21
C SER A 110 -8.95 3.21 1.83
N PHE A 111 -8.92 2.88 0.53
CA PHE A 111 -9.29 1.56 0.02
C PHE A 111 -8.32 0.46 0.48
N ARG A 112 -7.01 0.71 0.45
CA ARG A 112 -6.03 -0.21 1.03
C ARG A 112 -6.28 -0.44 2.52
N ASN A 113 -6.64 0.60 3.26
CA ASN A 113 -6.97 0.45 4.69
C ASN A 113 -8.25 -0.37 4.91
N SER A 114 -9.27 -0.23 4.05
CA SER A 114 -10.46 -1.09 4.11
C SER A 114 -10.19 -2.54 3.73
N ILE A 115 -9.26 -2.81 2.80
CA ILE A 115 -8.87 -4.21 2.49
C ILE A 115 -8.14 -4.86 3.67
N ILE A 116 -7.27 -4.11 4.36
CA ILE A 116 -6.42 -4.67 5.42
C ILE A 116 -7.15 -4.80 6.75
N HIS A 117 -8.10 -3.90 7.04
CA HIS A 117 -8.85 -3.90 8.29
C HIS A 117 -10.30 -4.35 8.13
N GLY A 118 -10.80 -4.47 6.91
CA GLY A 118 -12.15 -4.94 6.59
C GLY A 118 -12.21 -6.44 6.34
N SER A 119 -13.44 -6.96 6.35
CA SER A 119 -13.75 -8.38 6.12
C SER A 119 -13.69 -8.81 4.64
N GLU A 120 -13.59 -7.86 3.71
CA GLU A 120 -13.49 -8.11 2.28
C GLU A 120 -12.04 -8.01 1.81
N LEU A 121 -11.37 -9.18 1.74
CA LEU A 121 -10.03 -9.35 1.17
C LEU A 121 -10.09 -9.47 -0.37
N PHE A 122 -10.92 -8.65 -1.01
CA PHE A 122 -11.22 -8.76 -2.44
C PHE A 122 -10.87 -7.47 -3.18
N VAL A 123 -10.26 -7.63 -4.36
CA VAL A 123 -10.01 -6.53 -5.32
C VAL A 123 -10.50 -6.96 -6.70
N SER A 124 -11.12 -6.03 -7.42
CA SER A 124 -11.51 -6.22 -8.81
C SER A 124 -10.34 -5.98 -9.76
N LYS A 125 -10.47 -6.37 -11.04
CA LYS A 125 -9.46 -6.03 -12.06
C LYS A 125 -9.33 -4.51 -12.22
N ASP A 126 -10.46 -3.81 -12.22
CA ASP A 126 -10.52 -2.35 -12.30
C ASP A 126 -9.74 -1.68 -11.16
N ASP A 127 -9.79 -2.25 -9.94
CA ASP A 127 -9.01 -1.75 -8.79
C ASP A 127 -7.50 -1.91 -8.99
N VAL A 128 -7.09 -3.02 -9.60
CA VAL A 128 -5.68 -3.28 -9.94
C VAL A 128 -5.21 -2.29 -11.00
N GLU A 129 -5.96 -2.14 -12.09
CA GLU A 129 -5.66 -1.21 -13.18
C GLU A 129 -5.63 0.24 -12.71
N LEU A 130 -6.55 0.63 -11.82
CA LEU A 130 -6.56 1.95 -11.20
C LEU A 130 -5.31 2.17 -10.35
N SER A 131 -4.92 1.19 -9.53
CA SER A 131 -3.69 1.28 -8.72
C SER A 131 -2.43 1.42 -9.58
N GLU A 132 -2.37 0.71 -10.70
CA GLU A 132 -1.27 0.78 -11.67
C GLU A 132 -1.24 2.14 -12.38
N SER A 133 -2.40 2.63 -12.83
CA SER A 133 -2.52 3.94 -13.48
C SER A 133 -2.07 5.07 -12.55
N ILE A 134 -2.48 5.04 -11.28
CA ILE A 134 -2.05 6.03 -10.27
C ILE A 134 -0.53 5.95 -10.05
N LEU A 135 0.03 4.74 -9.96
CA LEU A 135 1.47 4.56 -9.83
C LEU A 135 2.24 5.14 -11.03
N ASN A 136 1.78 4.86 -12.25
CA ASN A 136 2.41 5.34 -13.47
C ASN A 136 2.31 6.87 -13.60
N GLN A 137 1.16 7.46 -13.26
CA GLN A 137 1.01 8.91 -13.19
C GLN A 137 1.97 9.54 -12.17
N LEU A 138 2.05 8.96 -10.97
CA LEU A 138 2.94 9.45 -9.92
C LEU A 138 4.42 9.38 -10.34
N LYS A 139 4.84 8.27 -10.97
CA LYS A 139 6.19 8.11 -11.52
C LYS A 139 6.48 9.13 -12.62
N SER A 140 5.54 9.30 -13.56
CA SER A 140 5.69 10.23 -14.68
C SER A 140 5.87 11.67 -14.21
N ILE A 141 5.02 12.14 -13.28
CA ILE A 141 5.08 13.52 -12.78
C ILE A 141 6.36 13.78 -11.98
N LEU A 142 6.80 12.81 -11.17
CA LEU A 142 8.00 12.94 -10.35
C LEU A 142 9.29 12.53 -11.09
N GLN A 143 9.20 12.21 -12.38
CA GLN A 143 10.31 11.77 -13.24
C GLN A 143 11.07 10.57 -12.65
N ILE A 144 10.33 9.61 -12.12
CA ILE A 144 10.86 8.38 -11.52
C ILE A 144 10.81 7.28 -12.56
N MET A 145 11.96 6.62 -12.78
CA MET A 145 12.10 5.49 -13.69
C MET A 145 11.61 4.18 -13.06
#